data_AF-A0A923UXG3-F1
#
_entry.id   AF-A0A923UXG3-F1
#
_cell.length_a   1.000
_cell.length_b   1.000
_cell.length_c   1.000
_cell.angle_alpha   90.00
_cell.angle_beta   90.00
_cell.angle_gamma   90.00
#
_symmetry.space_group_name_H-M   'P 1'
#
loop_
_entity.id
_entity.type
_entity.pdbx_description
1 polymer ?
#
loop_
_entity_poly.entity_id
_entity_poly.type
_entity_poly.pdbx_seq_one_letter_code
_entity_poly.pdbx_strand_id
1 'polypeptide(L)' 'MRNTDENTAPLKDLMKAPPLSAAHHALIMRKRIEDRRMAEDLREASRNRTDDAIHPL' A
#
# COMPACT_ATOMS: atom_id res chain seq x y z
N MET A 1 -7.79 6.03 -8.26
CA MET A 1 -8.27 6.74 -7.06
C MET A 1 -9.18 5.76 -6.34
N ARG A 2 -8.87 5.37 -5.10
CA ARG A 2 -9.72 4.43 -4.35
C ARG A 2 -10.87 5.28 -3.80
N ASN A 3 -12.07 5.10 -4.35
CA ASN A 3 -13.20 5.97 -4.05
C ASN A 3 -13.62 5.76 -2.59
N THR A 4 -13.60 6.83 -1.79
CA THR A 4 -14.06 6.83 -0.39
C THR A 4 -15.55 6.53 -0.25
N ASP A 5 -16.28 6.56 -1.37
CA ASP A 5 -17.72 6.31 -1.46
C ASP A 5 -18.09 4.81 -1.49
N GLU A 6 -17.10 3.90 -1.56
CA GLU A 6 -17.35 2.45 -1.48
C GLU A 6 -17.79 2.00 -0.08
N ASN A 7 -17.61 2.85 0.94
CA ASN A 7 -18.05 2.54 2.29
C ASN A 7 -19.53 2.91 2.46
N THR A 8 -20.42 2.00 2.08
CA THR A 8 -21.88 2.13 2.23
C THR A 8 -22.37 1.95 3.67
N ALA A 9 -21.47 1.74 4.64
CA ALA A 9 -21.85 1.58 6.04
C ALA A 9 -22.35 2.93 6.61
N PRO A 10 -23.53 2.95 7.25
CA PRO A 10 -24.03 4.18 7.85
C PRO A 10 -23.16 4.60 9.04
N LEU A 11 -22.90 5.90 9.18
CA LEU A 11 -22.00 6.46 10.19
C LEU A 11 -22.28 5.96 11.62
N LYS A 12 -23.56 5.80 11.99
CA LYS A 12 -23.99 5.27 13.29
C LYS A 12 -23.41 3.89 13.61
N ASP A 13 -23.19 3.07 12.59
CA ASP A 13 -22.69 1.70 12.75
C ASP A 13 -21.16 1.69 12.75
N LEU A 14 -20.53 2.60 11.99
CA LEU A 14 -19.09 2.82 12.04
C LEU A 14 -18.62 3.34 13.41
N MET A 15 -19.40 4.21 14.05
CA MET A 15 -19.12 4.77 15.38
C MET A 15 -19.29 3.76 16.53
N LYS A 16 -19.93 2.61 16.27
CA LYS A 16 -20.08 1.52 17.24
C LYS A 16 -19.01 0.45 17.10
N ALA A 17 -18.23 0.49 16.02
CA ALA A 17 -17.17 -0.48 15.81
C ALA A 17 -16.08 -0.28 16.89
N PRO A 18 -15.60 -1.37 17.51
CA PRO A 18 -14.49 -1.27 18.45
C PRO A 18 -13.25 -0.74 17.73
N PRO A 19 -12.37 0.00 18.43
CA PRO A 19 -11.12 0.43 17.85
C PRO A 19 -10.32 -0.80 17.40
N LEU A 20 -9.62 -0.65 16.27
CA LEU A 20 -8.79 -1.70 15.72
C LEU A 20 -7.76 -2.15 16.76
N SER A 21 -7.63 -3.47 16.97
CA SER A 21 -6.64 -3.99 17.91
C SER A 21 -5.22 -3.71 17.43
N ALA A 22 -4.29 -3.51 18.36
CA ALA A 22 -2.88 -3.25 18.02
C ALA A 22 -2.27 -4.35 17.15
N ALA A 23 -2.62 -5.62 17.40
CA ALA A 23 -2.17 -6.75 16.61
C ALA A 23 -2.70 -6.70 15.16
N HIS A 24 -3.99 -6.38 14.98
CA HIS A 24 -4.58 -6.24 13.65
C HIS A 24 -3.99 -5.04 12.91
N HIS A 25 -3.79 -3.91 13.60
CA HIS A 25 -3.10 -2.75 13.03
C HIS A 25 -1.68 -3.11 12.56
N ALA A 26 -0.91 -3.86 13.35
CA ALA A 26 0.42 -4.31 12.97
C ALA A 26 0.41 -5.18 11.71
N LEU A 27 -0.56 -6.08 11.58
CA LEU A 27 -0.72 -6.91 10.36
C LEU A 27 -0.99 -6.06 9.12
N ILE A 28 -1.90 -5.08 9.21
CA ILE A 28 -2.20 -4.17 8.11
C ILE A 28 -0.96 -3.37 7.73
N MET A 29 -0.20 -2.87 8.71
CA MET A 29 1.02 -2.11 8.45
C MET A 29 2.08 -2.97 7.76
N ARG A 30 2.28 -4.22 8.20
CA ARG A 30 3.22 -5.15 7.56
C ARG A 30 2.89 -5.35 6.08
N LYS A 31 1.62 -5.62 5.75
CA LYS A 31 1.16 -5.76 4.37
C LYS A 31 1.43 -4.48 3.54
N ARG A 32 1.12 -3.30 4.08
CA ARG A 32 1.37 -2.03 3.39
C ARG A 32 2.86 -1.77 3.15
N ILE A 33 3.73 -2.24 4.04
CA ILE A 33 5.18 -2.12 3.87
C ILE A 33 5.64 -3.07 2.76
N GLU A 34 5.16 -4.30 2.76
CA GLU A 34 5.45 -5.31 1.72
C GLU A 34 5.03 -4.82 0.33
N ASP A 35 3.78 -4.38 0.18
CA ASP A 35 3.26 -3.85 -1.09
C ASP A 35 4.11 -2.66 -1.60
N ARG A 36 4.57 -1.79 -0.70
CA ARG A 36 5.41 -0.65 -1.04
C ARG A 36 6.79 -1.06 -1.50
N ARG A 37 7.44 -1.98 -0.77
CA ARG A 37 8.77 -2.51 -1.13
C ARG A 37 8.73 -3.15 -2.50
N MET A 38 7.73 -3.99 -2.77
CA MET A 38 7.55 -4.60 -4.09
C MET A 38 7.43 -3.55 -5.20
N ALA A 39 6.67 -2.48 -4.98
CA ALA A 39 6.54 -1.41 -5.96
C ALA A 39 7.84 -0.59 -6.15
N GLU A 40 8.62 -0.39 -5.08
CA GLU A 40 9.92 0.28 -5.11
C GLU A 40 10.95 -0.58 -5.87
N ASP A 41 11.04 -1.87 -5.57
CA ASP A 41 11.94 -2.84 -6.23
C ASP A 41 11.65 -2.89 -7.75
N LEU A 42 10.37 -2.93 -8.14
CA LEU A 42 9.98 -2.90 -9.56
C LEU A 42 10.37 -1.60 -10.27
N ARG A 43 10.24 -0.46 -9.58
CA ARG A 43 10.66 0.85 -10.12
C ARG A 43 12.17 0.94 -10.25
N GLU A 44 12.91 0.42 -9.28
CA GLU A 44 14.37 0.38 -9.32
C GLU A 44 14.87 -0.54 -10.44
N ALA A 45 14.33 -1.75 -10.55
CA ALA A 45 14.64 -2.64 -11.67
C ALA A 45 14.31 -2.00 -13.03
N SER A 46 13.25 -1.20 -13.12
CA SER A 46 12.94 -0.45 -14.34
C SER A 46 13.97 0.65 -14.63
N ARG A 47 14.43 1.38 -13.61
CA ARG A 47 15.46 2.43 -13.77
C ARG A 47 16.80 1.85 -14.17
N ASN A 48 17.24 0.77 -13.53
CA ASN A 48 18.51 0.12 -13.87
C ASN A 48 18.52 -0.37 -15.32
N ARG A 49 17.41 -0.95 -15.79
CA ARG A 49 17.24 -1.33 -17.20
C ARG A 49 17.33 -0.14 -18.16
N THR A 50 16.79 1.02 -17.79
CA THR A 50 16.86 2.21 -18.64
C THR A 50 18.25 2.86 -18.59
N ASP A 51 18.91 2.85 -17.43
CA ASP A 51 20.25 3.42 -17.26
C ASP A 51 21.29 2.59 -18.02
N ASP A 52 21.21 1.26 -17.98
CA ASP A 52 22.03 0.35 -18.80
C ASP A 52 21.82 0.58 -20.31
N ALA A 53 20.62 0.98 -20.72
CA ALA A 53 20.30 1.27 -22.12
C ALA A 53 20.82 2.64 -22.58
N ILE A 54 20.97 3.60 -21.68
CA ILE A 54 21.45 4.97 -21.97
C ILE A 54 22.99 5.04 -21.90
N HIS A 55 23.61 4.26 -21.02
CA HIS A 55 25.06 4.11 -20.92
C HIS A 55 25.50 2.65 -21.11
N PRO A 56 25.56 2.17 -22.37
CA PRO A 56 26.23 0.92 -22.66
C PRO A 56 27.74 1.07 -22.42
N LEU A 57 28.33 0.11 -21.72
CA LEU A 57 29.79 0.02 -21.49
C LEU A 57 30.57 -0.06 -22.80
#